data_AF-A0A954K7X6-F1
#
_entry.id   AF-A0A954K7X6-F1
#
_cell.length_a   1.000
_cell.length_b   1.000
_cell.length_c   1.000
_cell.angle_alpha   90.00
_cell.angle_beta   90.00
_cell.angle_gamma   90.00
#
_symmetry.space_group_name_H-M   'P 1'
#
loop_
_entity.id
_entity.type
_entity.pdbx_description
1 polymer ?
#
loop_
_entity_poly.entity_id
_entity_poly.type
_entity_poly.pdbx_seq_one_letter_code
_entity_poly.pdbx_strand_id
1 'polypeptide(L)'
;VEGPWYGTWSGALPLADDAPARIIGHAEHLPNGGDDPEDFGSFHVGGAHFILGDGHVRFLSENMNQETFEALGTRAGGEVLGEF
;
A
#
# COMPACT_ATOMS: atom_id res chain seq x y z
N VAL A 1 -4.37 0.27 -23.77
CA VAL A 1 -4.76 -0.81 -22.85
C VAL A 1 -4.28 -0.36 -21.49
N GLU A 2 -5.12 0.33 -20.74
CA GLU A 2 -4.80 0.81 -19.39
C GLU A 2 -5.17 -0.33 -18.44
N GLY A 3 -4.16 -0.95 -17.82
CA GLY A 3 -4.39 -1.82 -16.67
C GLY A 3 -4.79 -0.97 -15.46
N PRO A 4 -5.49 -1.55 -14.46
CA PRO A 4 -5.90 -0.80 -13.28
C PRO A 4 -4.66 -0.37 -12.50
N TRP A 5 -4.55 0.92 -12.19
CA TRP A 5 -3.41 1.49 -11.46
C TRP A 5 -3.75 1.55 -9.98
N TYR A 6 -3.04 0.79 -9.14
CA TYR A 6 -3.37 0.60 -7.72
C TYR A 6 -2.55 1.45 -6.74
N GLY A 7 -1.73 2.38 -7.22
CA GLY A 7 -1.00 3.32 -6.38
C GLY A 7 0.42 2.87 -6.06
N THR A 8 1.38 3.74 -6.40
CA THR A 8 2.82 3.52 -6.25
C THR A 8 3.38 4.52 -5.24
N TRP A 9 4.14 4.04 -4.27
CA TRP A 9 4.79 4.88 -3.27
C TRP A 9 6.28 4.99 -3.57
N SER A 10 6.75 6.22 -3.73
CA SER A 10 8.18 6.51 -3.89
C SER A 10 8.78 6.97 -2.55
N GLY A 11 9.97 6.49 -2.21
CA GLY A 11 10.69 6.97 -1.03
C GLY A 11 12.16 6.59 -1.00
N ALA A 12 12.79 6.88 0.13
CA ALA A 12 14.21 6.64 0.35
C ALA A 12 14.39 5.45 1.30
N LEU A 13 15.13 4.43 0.85
CA LEU A 13 15.56 3.34 1.71
C LEU A 13 16.86 3.76 2.42
N PRO A 14 16.85 3.91 3.76
CA PRO A 14 18.09 4.19 4.47
C PRO A 14 19.07 3.03 4.23
N LEU A 15 20.35 3.37 4.01
CA LEU A 15 21.48 2.45 3.77
C LEU A 15 21.64 1.90 2.34
N ALA A 16 20.81 2.30 1.38
CA ALA A 16 21.06 2.01 -0.03
C ALA A 16 22.07 3.02 -0.63
N ASP A 17 23.06 2.54 -1.38
CA ASP A 17 23.92 3.39 -2.20
C ASP A 17 23.07 3.96 -3.36
N ASP A 18 23.08 5.28 -3.57
CA ASP A 18 22.18 6.04 -4.45
C ASP A 18 20.66 5.93 -4.11
N ALA A 19 20.29 6.39 -2.90
CA ALA A 19 18.93 6.27 -2.34
C ALA A 19 17.81 7.25 -2.79
N PRO A 20 17.98 8.29 -3.65
CA PRO A 20 16.83 9.15 -3.94
C PRO A 20 15.80 8.43 -4.85
N ALA A 21 14.61 8.18 -4.28
CA ALA A 21 13.37 7.75 -4.92
C ALA A 21 13.41 6.35 -5.59
N ARG A 22 13.24 5.30 -4.80
CA ARG A 22 12.82 3.97 -5.29
C ARG A 22 11.31 3.79 -5.09
N ILE A 23 10.71 2.90 -5.87
CA ILE A 23 9.40 2.35 -5.51
C ILE A 23 9.59 1.55 -4.22
N ILE A 24 8.86 1.91 -3.19
CA ILE A 24 8.94 1.32 -1.84
C ILE A 24 7.59 0.75 -1.39
N GLY A 25 6.64 0.63 -2.32
CA GLY A 25 5.26 0.28 -2.02
C GLY A 25 4.40 0.22 -3.27
N HIS A 26 3.77 -0.93 -3.51
CA HIS A 26 2.65 -1.10 -4.43
C HIS A 26 1.45 -1.65 -3.68
N ALA A 27 0.27 -1.08 -3.87
CA ALA A 27 -0.96 -1.56 -3.22
C ALA A 27 -1.69 -2.63 -4.05
N GLU A 28 -0.94 -3.44 -4.81
CA GLU A 28 -1.48 -4.54 -5.61
C GLU A 28 -1.64 -5.85 -4.83
N HIS A 29 -0.94 -6.03 -3.70
CA HIS A 29 -1.06 -7.18 -2.82
C HIS A 29 -1.42 -6.74 -1.40
N LEU A 30 -2.22 -7.53 -0.70
CA LEU A 30 -2.54 -7.28 0.70
C LEU A 30 -1.27 -7.22 1.56
N PRO A 31 -1.29 -6.44 2.67
CA PRO A 31 -0.13 -6.35 3.55
C PRO A 31 0.29 -7.73 4.06
N ASN A 32 1.60 -7.99 4.12
CA ASN A 32 2.18 -9.28 4.50
C ASN A 32 1.98 -10.44 3.49
N GLY A 33 1.50 -10.17 2.26
CA GLY A 33 1.44 -11.20 1.19
C GLY A 33 2.82 -11.79 0.88
N GLY A 34 3.84 -10.92 0.81
CA GLY A 34 5.23 -11.34 0.66
C GLY A 34 5.55 -11.91 -0.72
N ASP A 35 4.77 -11.50 -1.71
CA ASP A 35 4.89 -11.97 -3.09
C ASP A 35 6.02 -11.22 -3.80
N ASP A 36 6.15 -9.91 -3.55
CA ASP A 36 7.12 -9.02 -4.19
C ASP A 36 7.87 -8.07 -3.22
N PRO A 37 9.11 -7.65 -3.52
CA PRO A 37 9.94 -6.84 -2.61
C PRO A 37 9.39 -5.43 -2.33
N GLU A 38 8.47 -4.94 -3.16
CA GLU A 38 7.76 -3.67 -3.03
C GLU A 38 6.42 -3.78 -2.29
N ASP A 39 6.03 -4.97 -1.83
CA ASP A 39 4.78 -5.16 -1.10
C ASP A 39 4.83 -4.43 0.25
N PHE A 40 3.69 -3.86 0.64
CA PHE A 40 3.54 -3.36 1.98
C PHE A 40 3.48 -4.50 3.00
N GLY A 41 4.01 -4.27 4.21
CA GLY A 41 3.93 -5.26 5.26
C GLY A 41 4.61 -4.86 6.55
N SER A 42 4.52 -5.73 7.53
CA SER A 42 5.22 -5.65 8.81
C SER A 42 5.64 -7.04 9.28
N PHE A 43 6.48 -7.10 10.32
CA PHE A 43 6.84 -8.39 10.96
C PHE A 43 5.78 -8.88 11.96
N HIS A 44 4.62 -8.21 12.05
CA HIS A 44 3.54 -8.59 12.93
C HIS A 44 2.48 -9.40 12.19
N VAL A 45 1.97 -10.43 12.87
CA VAL A 45 0.84 -11.23 12.37
C VAL A 45 -0.40 -10.36 12.24
N GLY A 46 -1.14 -10.52 11.14
CA GLY A 46 -2.47 -9.95 10.96
C GLY A 46 -2.51 -8.68 10.13
N GLY A 47 -1.38 -8.03 9.82
CA GLY A 47 -1.33 -6.86 8.93
C GLY A 47 -0.36 -5.76 9.36
N ALA A 48 -0.67 -4.51 9.01
CA ALA A 48 0.17 -3.35 9.30
C ALA A 48 -0.64 -2.06 9.54
N HIS A 49 -0.02 -1.06 10.17
CA HIS A 49 -0.61 0.27 10.33
C HIS A 49 -0.26 1.15 9.13
N PHE A 50 -1.26 1.80 8.55
CA PHE A 50 -1.12 2.72 7.42
C PHE A 50 -1.59 4.10 7.82
N ILE A 51 -0.91 5.13 7.29
CA ILE A 51 -1.39 6.51 7.34
C ILE A 51 -2.16 6.81 6.05
N LEU A 52 -3.35 7.36 6.20
CA LEU A 52 -4.19 7.80 5.09
C LEU A 52 -3.84 9.24 4.68
N GLY A 53 -4.29 9.66 3.50
CA GLY A 53 -4.00 11.00 2.96
C GLY A 53 -4.50 12.16 3.82
N ASP A 54 -5.46 11.91 4.71
CA ASP A 54 -6.01 12.87 5.67
C ASP A 54 -5.28 12.88 7.03
N GLY A 55 -4.26 12.04 7.20
CA GLY A 55 -3.44 11.93 8.41
C GLY A 55 -3.94 10.94 9.45
N HIS A 56 -5.09 10.29 9.25
CA HIS A 56 -5.53 9.21 10.15
C HIS A 56 -4.65 7.98 9.98
N VAL A 57 -4.38 7.30 11.10
CA VAL A 57 -3.69 6.00 11.09
C VAL A 57 -4.71 4.90 11.33
N ARG A 58 -4.72 3.90 10.46
CA ARG A 58 -5.60 2.73 10.59
C ARG A 58 -4.80 1.44 10.47
N PHE A 59 -5.21 0.42 11.20
CA PHE A 59 -4.69 -0.93 11.02
C PHE A 59 -5.42 -1.57 9.84
N LEU A 60 -4.67 -2.03 8.83
CA LEU A 60 -5.18 -2.76 7.68
C LEU A 60 -4.79 -4.24 7.82
N SER A 61 -5.79 -5.10 7.76
CA SER A 61 -5.64 -6.54 7.95
C SER A 61 -5.07 -7.21 6.70
N GLU A 62 -4.17 -8.19 6.88
CA GLU A 62 -3.71 -9.08 5.79
C GLU A 62 -4.85 -9.97 5.22
N ASN A 63 -6.02 -9.97 5.86
CA ASN A 63 -7.21 -10.72 5.44
C ASN A 63 -8.36 -9.80 4.96
N MET A 64 -8.11 -8.51 4.72
CA MET A 64 -9.15 -7.60 4.23
C MET A 64 -9.54 -7.87 2.77
N ASN A 65 -10.60 -7.23 2.30
CA ASN A 65 -10.97 -7.33 0.88
C ASN A 65 -9.89 -6.65 0.01
N GLN A 66 -9.37 -7.42 -0.96
CA GLN A 66 -8.35 -7.00 -1.92
C GLN A 66 -8.75 -5.72 -2.67
N GLU A 67 -9.97 -5.66 -3.22
CA GLU A 67 -10.46 -4.50 -3.99
C GLU A 67 -10.54 -3.24 -3.13
N THR A 68 -10.87 -3.37 -1.84
CA THR A 68 -10.86 -2.24 -0.89
C THR A 68 -9.43 -1.75 -0.63
N PHE A 69 -8.46 -2.66 -0.48
CA PHE A 69 -7.06 -2.27 -0.26
C PHE A 69 -6.47 -1.55 -1.48
N GLU A 70 -6.69 -2.11 -2.66
CA GLU A 70 -6.30 -1.52 -3.95
C GLU A 70 -6.87 -0.11 -4.11
N ALA A 71 -8.16 0.06 -3.82
CA ALA A 71 -8.85 1.33 -3.96
C ALA A 71 -8.38 2.38 -2.92
N LEU A 72 -7.89 1.97 -1.75
CA LEU A 72 -7.23 2.90 -0.80
C LEU A 72 -5.92 3.48 -1.34
N GLY A 73 -5.25 2.77 -2.25
CA GLY A 73 -4.02 3.22 -2.90
C GLY A 73 -4.27 4.21 -4.05
N THR A 74 -5.49 4.33 -4.55
CA THR A 74 -5.80 5.18 -5.70
C THR A 74 -6.19 6.60 -5.26
N ARG A 75 -5.54 7.62 -5.85
CA ARG A 75 -5.87 9.03 -5.57
C ARG A 75 -7.11 9.52 -6.33
N ALA A 76 -7.46 8.86 -7.43
CA ALA A 76 -8.47 9.33 -8.38
C ALA A 76 -9.22 8.20 -9.09
N GLY A 77 -9.35 7.02 -8.46
CA GLY A 77 -10.07 5.89 -9.07
C GLY A 77 -11.60 6.00 -9.02
N GLY A 78 -12.14 6.91 -8.20
CA GLY A 78 -13.59 7.18 -8.11
C GLY A 78 -14.38 6.17 -7.29
N GLU A 79 -13.68 5.31 -6.53
CA GLU A 79 -14.24 4.29 -5.67
C GLU A 79 -14.88 4.91 -4.41
N VAL A 80 -15.97 4.29 -3.92
CA VAL A 80 -16.60 4.67 -2.66
C VAL A 80 -16.23 3.63 -1.61
N LEU A 81 -15.35 4.01 -0.68
CA LEU A 81 -14.72 3.08 0.26
C LEU A 81 -15.49 2.87 1.58
N GLY A 82 -16.74 3.36 1.64
CA GLY A 82 -17.63 3.14 2.78
C GLY A 82 -17.09 3.75 4.07
N GLU A 83 -16.64 2.90 4.99
CA GLU A 83 -16.11 3.32 6.29
C GLU A 83 -14.67 3.84 6.26
N PHE A 84 -13.98 3.73 5.11
CA PHE A 84 -12.63 4.23 4.90
C PHE A 84 -12.60 5.66 4.35
#